data_AF-A0A7V5EY35-F1
#
_entry.id   AF-A0A7V5EY35-F1
#
_cell.length_a   1.000
_cell.length_b   1.000
_cell.length_c   1.000
_cell.angle_alpha   90.00
_cell.angle_beta   90.00
_cell.angle_gamma   90.00
#
_symmetry.space_group_name_H-M   'P 1'
#
loop_
_entity.id
_entity.type
_entity.pdbx_description
1 polymer ?
#
loop_
_entity_poly.entity_id
_entity_poly.type
_entity_poly.pdbx_seq_one_letter_code
_entity_poly.pdbx_strand_id
1 'polypeptide(L)' 'AEARGWELVGVFHSHPRAAPVPSARDVAGALEPRWFHLIVGHVDTTPRLAVHRIVGGRVTTLDLRVEG' A
#
# COMPACT_ATOMS: atom_id res chain seq x y z
N ALA A 1 -1.12 19.54 3.32
CA ALA A 1 -2.06 19.09 2.27
C ALA A 1 -3.13 20.15 2.02
N GLU A 2 -3.87 20.54 3.06
CA GLU A 2 -5.02 21.45 2.99
C GLU A 2 -4.71 22.81 2.34
N ALA A 3 -3.59 23.46 2.71
CA ALA A 3 -3.19 24.75 2.11
C ALA A 3 -2.87 24.68 0.60
N ARG A 4 -2.73 23.48 0.02
CA ARG A 4 -2.47 23.24 -1.41
C ARG A 4 -3.64 22.56 -2.13
N GLY A 5 -4.77 22.34 -1.43
CA GLY A 5 -5.91 21.61 -1.97
C GLY A 5 -5.64 20.13 -2.26
N TRP A 6 -4.64 19.52 -1.62
CA TRP A 6 -4.30 18.11 -1.83
C TRP A 6 -5.16 17.19 -0.95
N GLU A 7 -5.56 16.06 -1.52
CA GLU A 7 -6.29 14.98 -0.83
C GLU A 7 -5.33 13.87 -0.40
N LEU A 8 -5.61 13.25 0.75
CA LEU A 8 -4.96 12.01 1.16
C LEU A 8 -5.57 10.84 0.37
N VAL A 9 -4.77 10.24 -0.51
CA VAL A 9 -5.21 9.15 -1.40
C VAL A 9 -4.83 7.76 -0.91
N GLY A 10 -4.01 7.66 0.14
CA GLY A 10 -3.51 6.37 0.59
C GLY A 10 -2.44 6.47 1.67
N VAL A 11 -1.87 5.30 1.95
CA VAL A 11 -0.82 5.09 2.96
C VAL A 11 0.28 4.22 2.39
N PHE A 12 1.46 4.30 2.99
CA PHE A 12 2.56 3.39 2.66
C PHE A 12 3.26 2.88 3.92
N HIS A 13 3.79 1.67 3.84
CA HIS A 13 4.68 1.11 4.86
C HIS A 13 5.62 0.07 4.26
N SER A 14 6.62 -0.35 5.04
CA SER A 14 7.60 -1.36 4.63
C SER A 14 7.36 -2.69 5.31
N HIS A 15 7.62 -3.77 4.58
CA HIS A 15 7.76 -5.14 5.06
C HIS A 15 9.24 -5.53 4.99
N PRO A 16 10.03 -5.32 6.07
CA PRO A 16 11.50 -5.37 6.01
C PRO A 16 12.09 -6.76 5.76
N ARG A 17 11.28 -7.82 5.88
CA ARG A 17 11.69 -9.22 5.71
C ARG A 17 10.64 -10.04 4.97
N ALA A 18 9.78 -9.38 4.19
CA ALA A 18 8.67 -10.05 3.51
C ALA A 18 8.30 -9.37 2.20
N ALA A 19 7.53 -10.09 1.38
CA ALA A 19 7.00 -9.59 0.12
C ALA A 19 6.03 -8.42 0.37
N PRO A 20 5.82 -7.54 -0.63
CA PRO A 20 4.88 -6.43 -0.53
C PRO A 20 3.43 -6.92 -0.66
N VAL A 21 3.01 -7.82 0.22
CA VAL A 21 1.66 -8.40 0.30
C VAL A 21 1.06 -8.02 1.65
N PRO A 22 -0.18 -7.50 1.73
CA PRO A 22 -0.79 -7.12 3.00
C PRO A 22 -0.86 -8.31 3.97
N SER A 23 -0.47 -8.08 5.22
CA SER A 23 -0.66 -9.03 6.32
C SER A 23 -2.11 -8.99 6.83
N ALA A 24 -2.49 -9.98 7.66
CA ALA A 24 -3.80 -9.96 8.32
C ALA A 24 -4.03 -8.69 9.16
N ARG A 25 -2.96 -8.13 9.76
CA ARG A 25 -3.03 -6.88 10.51
C ARG A 25 -3.28 -5.68 9.59
N ASP A 26 -2.64 -5.64 8.44
CA ASP A 26 -2.84 -4.57 7.45
C ASP A 26 -4.28 -4.58 6.93
N VAL A 27 -4.81 -5.78 6.65
CA VAL A 27 -6.19 -5.95 6.18
C VAL A 27 -7.21 -5.53 7.24
N ALA A 28 -6.99 -5.91 8.51
CA ALA A 28 -7.86 -5.50 9.61
C ALA A 28 -7.80 -3.99 9.90
N GLY A 29 -6.65 -3.34 9.63
CA GLY A 29 -6.45 -1.91 9.81
C GLY A 29 -6.90 -1.03 8.65
N ALA A 30 -7.32 -1.62 7.52
CA ALA A 30 -7.75 -0.89 6.33
C ALA A 30 -9.22 -0.43 6.45
N LEU A 31 -9.42 0.69 7.15
CA LEU A 31 -10.74 1.25 7.44
C LEU A 31 -11.29 2.17 6.33
N GLU A 32 -10.42 2.77 5.52
CA GLU A 32 -10.82 3.68 4.44
C GLU A 32 -10.81 2.96 3.08
N PRO A 33 -11.98 2.67 2.49
CA PRO A 33 -12.08 1.82 1.30
C PRO A 33 -11.54 2.47 0.01
N ARG A 34 -11.34 3.80 -0.02
CA ARG A 34 -10.78 4.49 -1.18
C ARG A 34 -9.26 4.54 -1.20
N TRP A 35 -8.60 4.22 -0.09
CA TRP A 35 -7.16 4.38 0.03
C TRP A 35 -6.38 3.33 -0.74
N PHE A 36 -5.27 3.78 -1.33
CA PHE A 36 -4.24 2.92 -1.88
C PHE A 36 -3.23 2.55 -0.78
N HIS A 37 -2.91 1.26 -0.66
CA HIS A 37 -1.91 0.74 0.28
C HIS A 37 -0.65 0.37 -0.49
N LEU A 38 0.36 1.24 -0.49
CA LEU A 38 1.65 0.98 -1.09
C LEU A 38 2.56 0.25 -0.09
N ILE A 39 3.00 -0.96 -0.43
CA ILE A 39 3.89 -1.75 0.43
C ILE A 39 5.26 -1.88 -0.23
N VAL A 40 6.31 -1.59 0.53
CA VAL A 40 7.70 -1.80 0.14
C VAL A 40 8.22 -3.08 0.79
N GLY A 41 8.35 -4.16 0.03
CA GLY A 41 8.84 -5.45 0.51
C GLY A 41 10.34 -5.61 0.31
N HIS A 42 11.01 -6.17 1.31
CA HIS A 42 12.44 -6.53 1.29
C HIS A 42 12.58 -8.04 1.52
N VAL A 43 12.38 -8.82 0.46
CA VAL A 43 12.59 -10.29 0.48
C VAL A 43 14.05 -10.63 0.20
N ASP A 44 14.70 -9.80 -0.61
CA ASP A 44 16.10 -9.90 -1.01
C ASP A 44 16.74 -8.50 -0.89
N THR A 45 17.92 -8.32 -1.49
CA THR A 45 18.66 -7.06 -1.46
C THR A 45 17.98 -5.92 -2.20
N THR A 46 17.00 -6.21 -3.05
CA THR A 46 16.31 -5.25 -3.91
C THR A 46 14.88 -5.01 -3.40
N PRO A 47 14.50 -3.75 -3.08
CA PRO A 47 13.14 -3.45 -2.66
C PRO A 47 12.15 -3.72 -3.79
N ARG A 48 11.03 -4.36 -3.46
CA ARG A 48 9.91 -4.58 -4.37
C ARG A 48 8.71 -3.77 -3.91
N LEU A 49 8.03 -3.15 -4.86
CA LEU A 49 6.86 -2.30 -4.61
C LEU A 49 5.60 -3.02 -5.11
N ALA A 50 4.52 -2.91 -4.35
CA ALA A 50 3.18 -3.25 -4.84
C ALA A 50 2.14 -2.35 -4.19
N VAL A 51 1.11 -1.99 -4.96
CA VAL A 51 -0.04 -1.23 -4.46
C VAL A 51 -1.26 -2.13 -4.38
N HIS A 52 -2.03 -1.98 -3.30
CA HIS A 52 -3.22 -2.77 -3.02
C HIS A 52 -4.41 -1.88 -2.70
N ARG A 53 -5.61 -2.32 -3.08
CA ARG A 53 -6.87 -1.87 -2.48
C ARG A 53 -7.40 -2.94 -1.54
N ILE A 54 -7.89 -2.50 -0.38
CA ILE A 54 -8.44 -3.36 0.64
C ILE A 54 -9.85 -2.88 0.97
N VAL A 55 -10.86 -3.68 0.62
CA VAL A 55 -12.28 -3.32 0.82
C VAL A 55 -13.00 -4.49 1.44
N GLY A 56 -13.55 -4.31 2.65
CA GLY A 56 -14.28 -5.37 3.35
C GLY A 56 -13.44 -6.65 3.57
N GLY A 57 -12.14 -6.49 3.83
CA GLY A 57 -11.20 -7.60 4.00
C GLY A 57 -10.68 -8.22 2.70
N ARG A 58 -11.19 -7.81 1.54
CA ARG A 58 -10.73 -8.30 0.23
C ARG A 58 -9.56 -7.46 -0.26
N VAL A 59 -8.44 -8.12 -0.53
CA VAL A 59 -7.25 -7.51 -1.13
C VAL A 59 -7.31 -7.59 -2.66
N THR A 60 -6.95 -6.51 -3.35
CA THR A 60 -6.77 -6.48 -4.80
C THR A 60 -5.49 -5.73 -5.13
N THR A 61 -4.52 -6.41 -5.75
CA THR A 61 -3.30 -5.78 -6.26
C THR A 61 -3.63 -4.96 -7.50
N LEU A 62 -3.05 -3.77 -7.60
CA LEU A 62 -3.22 -2.88 -8.75
C LEU A 62 -1.89 -2.74 -9.51
N ASP A 63 -1.98 -2.41 -10.79
CA ASP A 63 -0.80 -2.09 -11.59
C ASP A 63 -0.15 -0.79 -11.08
N LEU A 64 1.18 -0.81 -10.94
CA LEU A 64 1.97 0.30 -10.47
C LEU A 64 2.89 0.81 -11.59
N ARG A 65 2.79 2.10 -11.88
CA ARG A 65 3.75 2.83 -12.72
C ARG A 65 4.46 3.89 -11.89
N VAL A 66 5.77 3.96 -12.01
CA VAL A 66 6.60 5.01 -11.40
C VAL A 66 7.01 5.98 -12.49
N GLU A 67 6.81 7.28 -12.24
CA GLU A 67 7.21 8.37 -13.12
C GLU A 67 8.31 9.19 -12.41
N GLY A 68 9.29 9.66 -13.18
CA GLY A 68 10.46 10.38 -12.69
C GLY A 68 10.75 11.62 -13.53
#